data_AF-A0A2A4GEV0-F1
#
_entry.id   AF-A0A2A4GEV0-F1
#
_cell.length_a   1.000
_cell.length_b   1.000
_cell.length_c   1.000
_cell.angle_alpha   90.00
_cell.angle_beta   90.00
_cell.angle_gamma   90.00
#
_symmetry.space_group_name_H-M   'P 1'
#
loop_
_entity.id
_entity.type
_entity.pdbx_description
1 polymer ?
#
loop_
_entity_poly.entity_id
_entity_poly.type
_entity_poly.pdbx_seq_one_letter_code
_entity_poly.pdbx_strand_id
1 'polypeptide(L)' 'MVKRNLSSVLIILAMLLHVLNFDFSTFSWQSKSTWFFLAALILIVASAWGIFKNEKEQK' A
#
# COMPACT_ATOMS: atom_id res chain seq x y z
N MET A 1 -0.62 -19.24 10.60
CA MET A 1 -1.24 -18.35 9.59
C MET A 1 -0.76 -16.90 9.68
N VAL A 2 -0.56 -16.32 10.87
CA VAL A 2 -0.05 -14.93 11.05
C VAL A 2 1.31 -14.66 10.37
N LYS A 3 2.21 -15.66 10.35
CA LYS A 3 3.60 -15.51 9.86
C LYS A 3 3.71 -15.19 8.34
N ARG A 4 2.75 -15.61 7.50
CA ARG A 4 2.76 -15.35 6.03
C ARG A 4 2.19 -13.98 5.67
N ASN A 5 1.23 -13.47 6.44
CA ASN A 5 0.58 -12.19 6.17
C ASN A 5 1.31 -11.01 6.84
N LEU A 6 2.18 -11.26 7.82
CA LEU A 6 2.92 -10.19 8.52
C LEU A 6 3.71 -9.30 7.56
N SER A 7 4.35 -9.90 6.54
CA SER A 7 5.10 -9.16 5.51
C SER A 7 4.19 -8.23 4.71
N SER A 8 3.03 -8.72 4.26
CA SER A 8 2.03 -7.89 3.55
C SER A 8 1.48 -6.77 4.44
N VAL A 9 1.26 -7.04 5.73
CA VAL A 9 0.83 -6.02 6.71
C VAL A 9 1.93 -4.97 6.92
N LEU A 10 3.18 -5.38 7.03
CA LEU A 10 4.34 -4.48 7.14
C LEU A 10 4.51 -3.61 5.88
N ILE A 11 4.32 -4.18 4.70
CA ILE A 11 4.34 -3.44 3.42
C ILE A 11 3.20 -2.41 3.39
N ILE A 12 1.98 -2.80 3.79
CA ILE A 12 0.86 -1.87 3.88
C ILE A 12 1.17 -0.72 4.83
N LEU A 13 1.71 -1.00 6.03
CA LEU A 13 2.08 0.03 7.01
C LEU A 13 3.16 0.99 6.49
N ALA A 14 4.22 0.46 5.86
CA ALA A 14 5.28 1.29 5.29
C ALA A 14 4.76 2.20 4.16
N MET A 15 3.89 1.68 3.29
CA MET A 15 3.28 2.48 2.23
C MET A 15 2.27 3.49 2.79
N LEU A 16 1.57 3.16 3.86
CA LEU A 16 0.65 4.08 4.55
C LEU A 16 1.39 5.29 5.11
N LEU A 17 2.57 5.09 5.70
CA LEU A 17 3.43 6.17 6.17
C LEU A 17 3.86 7.10 5.03
N HIS A 18 4.15 6.55 3.85
CA HIS A 18 4.46 7.33 2.66
C HIS A 18 3.27 8.19 2.19
N VAL A 19 2.05 7.63 2.24
CA VAL A 19 0.81 8.33 1.89
C VAL A 19 0.49 9.43 2.91
N LEU A 20 0.67 9.15 4.21
CA LEU A 20 0.43 10.12 5.28
C LEU A 20 1.44 11.27 5.32
N ASN A 21 2.66 11.02 4.85
CA ASN A 21 3.71 12.04 4.75
C ASN A 21 3.66 12.82 3.43
N PHE A 22 2.67 12.56 2.57
CA PHE A 22 2.51 13.28 1.31
C PHE A 22 1.83 14.63 1.53
N ASP A 23 2.52 15.69 1.12
CA ASP A 23 1.96 17.04 1.14
C ASP A 23 1.13 17.31 -0.13
N PHE A 24 -0.19 17.34 0.04
CA PHE A 24 -1.14 17.63 -1.04
C PHE A 24 -0.97 19.03 -1.65
N SER A 25 -0.35 19.98 -0.95
CA SER A 25 -0.05 21.31 -1.51
C SER A 25 1.01 21.24 -2.63
N THR A 26 1.82 20.19 -2.64
CA THR A 26 2.86 19.92 -3.66
C THR A 26 2.37 19.02 -4.79
N PHE A 27 1.06 18.75 -4.85
CA PHE A 27 0.47 17.86 -5.86
C PHE A 27 0.64 18.45 -7.26
N SER A 28 1.44 17.77 -8.09
CA SER A 28 1.55 18.08 -9.52
C SER A 28 1.79 16.80 -10.31
N TRP A 29 1.20 16.70 -11.49
CA TRP A 29 1.38 15.53 -12.37
C TRP A 29 2.82 15.33 -12.87
N GLN A 30 3.67 16.35 -12.70
CA GLN A 30 5.09 16.33 -13.05
C GLN A 30 5.98 16.00 -11.84
N SER A 31 5.43 16.03 -10.62
CA SER A 31 6.17 15.78 -9.39
C SER A 31 6.40 14.29 -9.18
N LYS A 32 7.66 13.91 -8.95
CA LYS A 32 8.02 12.53 -8.57
C LYS A 32 7.30 12.08 -7.29
N SER A 33 7.07 13.00 -6.35
CA SER A 33 6.38 12.71 -5.08
C SER A 33 4.95 12.23 -5.32
N THR A 34 4.24 12.86 -6.27
CA THR A 34 2.86 12.47 -6.63
C THR A 34 2.81 11.07 -7.25
N TRP A 35 3.80 10.71 -8.07
CA TRP A 35 3.92 9.35 -8.60
C TRP A 35 4.22 8.31 -7.51
N PHE A 36 5.08 8.65 -6.55
CA PHE A 36 5.33 7.78 -5.38
C PHE A 36 4.08 7.58 -4.53
N PHE A 37 3.31 8.64 -4.29
CA PHE A 37 2.03 8.56 -3.61
C PHE A 37 1.06 7.63 -4.33
N LEU A 38 0.92 7.78 -5.65
CA LEU A 38 0.03 6.96 -6.47
C LEU A 38 0.46 5.49 -6.48
N ALA A 39 1.77 5.22 -6.60
CA ALA A 39 2.32 3.87 -6.54
C ALA A 39 2.10 3.22 -5.17
N ALA A 40 2.30 3.97 -4.08
CA ALA A 40 2.01 3.51 -2.72
C ALA A 40 0.54 3.14 -2.56
N LEU A 41 -0.37 3.96 -3.10
CA LEU A 41 -1.82 3.70 -3.07
C LEU A 41 -2.18 2.40 -3.79
N ILE A 42 -1.62 2.16 -4.98
CA ILE A 42 -1.84 0.94 -5.76
C ILE A 42 -1.31 -0.30 -5.00
N LEU A 43 -0.13 -0.20 -4.40
CA LEU A 43 0.48 -1.30 -3.64
C LEU A 43 -0.32 -1.68 -2.40
N ILE A 44 -0.90 -0.70 -1.70
CA ILE A 44 -1.79 -0.95 -0.56
C ILE A 44 -3.02 -1.74 -1.01
N VAL A 45 -3.66 -1.33 -2.10
CA VAL A 45 -4.85 -2.02 -2.64
C VAL A 45 -4.51 -3.43 -3.10
N ALA A 46 -3.41 -3.61 -3.83
CA ALA A 46 -2.96 -4.92 -4.29
C ALA A 46 -2.63 -5.87 -3.12
N SER A 47 -1.98 -5.35 -2.09
CA SER A 47 -1.66 -6.13 -0.88
C SER A 47 -2.92 -6.52 -0.10
N ALA A 48 -3.86 -5.59 0.06
CA ALA A 48 -5.15 -5.87 0.68
C ALA A 48 -5.91 -6.95 -0.10
N TRP A 49 -5.98 -6.83 -1.43
CA TRP A 49 -6.61 -7.82 -2.30
C TRP A 49 -5.96 -9.21 -2.18
N GLY A 50 -4.63 -9.25 -2.14
CA GLY A 50 -3.86 -10.49 -1.95
C GLY A 50 -4.22 -11.19 -0.64
N ILE A 51 -4.36 -10.44 0.46
CA ILE A 51 -4.78 -10.97 1.75
C ILE A 51 -6.21 -11.54 1.65
N PHE A 52 -7.17 -10.78 1.09
CA PHE A 52 -8.56 -11.23 0.93
C PHE A 52 -8.70 -12.48 0.06
N LYS A 53 -7.95 -12.59 -1.04
CA LYS A 53 -7.98 -13.78 -1.89
C LYS A 53 -7.39 -15.00 -1.18
N ASN A 54 -6.25 -14.82 -0.51
CA ASN A 54 -5.56 -15.90 0.18
C ASN A 54 -6.37 -16.41 1.39
N GLU A 55 -7.19 -15.57 2.03
CA GLU A 55 -8.15 -16.01 3.05
C GLU A 55 -9.31 -16.83 2.48
N LYS A 56 -9.78 -16.54 1.27
CA LYS A 56 -10.84 -17.31 0.60
C LYS A 56 -10.37 -18.68 0.11
N GLU A 57 -9.11 -18.83 -0.29
CA GLU A 57 -8.54 -20.13 -0.72
C GLU A 57 -8.23 -21.06 0.47
N GLN A 58 -8.16 -20.52 1.70
CA GLN A 58 -7.85 -21.28 2.91
C GLN A 58 -9.10 -21.63 3.75
N LYS A 59 -10.30 -21.26 3.27
CA LYS A 59 -11.61 -21.54 3.87
C LYS A 59 -12.36 -22.56 3.02
#